data_AF-A0A0G0TIK0-F1
#
_entry.id   AF-A0A0G0TIK0-F1
#
_cell.length_a   1.000
_cell.length_b   1.000
_cell.length_c   1.000
_cell.angle_alpha   90.00
_cell.angle_beta   90.00
_cell.angle_gamma   90.00
#
_symmetry.space_group_name_H-M   'P 1'
#
loop_
_entity.id
_entity.type
_entity.pdbx_description
1 polymer ?
#
loop_
_entity_poly.entity_id
_entity_poly.type
_entity_poly.pdbx_seq_one_letter_code
_entity_poly.pdbx_strand_id
1 'polypeptide(L)'
;KDVNLISVEDRNDIAASFQKAVVKALTQKVEKALNQFQVKSISLVGGVAANEQLRKSFEDLSSRHDKKLVIPSLEFCGDNAAMIAFRGMKSYEYGLVNDLDFSPYPGLTPQHFS
;
A
#
# COMPACT_ATOMS: atom_id res chain seq x y z
N LYS A 1 -13.55 28.06 21.07
CA LYS A 1 -14.33 27.74 19.84
C LYS A 1 -14.80 26.32 20.00
N ASP A 2 -16.06 26.15 20.35
CA ASP A 2 -16.64 24.89 20.81
C ASP A 2 -16.59 23.81 19.74
N VAL A 3 -15.83 22.75 20.00
CA VAL A 3 -15.73 21.56 19.14
C VAL A 3 -16.95 20.63 19.30
N ASN A 4 -18.02 21.12 19.94
CA ASN A 4 -19.21 20.35 20.34
C ASN A 4 -20.44 20.56 19.42
N LEU A 5 -20.25 20.98 18.18
CA LEU A 5 -21.36 21.33 17.26
C LEU A 5 -21.48 20.45 16.01
N ILE A 6 -20.75 19.34 15.92
CA ILE A 6 -20.84 18.41 14.77
C ILE A 6 -21.65 17.18 15.19
N SER A 7 -22.74 16.90 14.48
CA SER A 7 -23.59 15.75 14.76
C SER A 7 -22.83 14.43 14.50
N VAL A 8 -23.37 13.30 14.98
CA VAL A 8 -22.82 11.97 14.62
C VAL A 8 -22.90 11.75 13.11
N GLU A 9 -24.00 12.17 12.48
CA GLU A 9 -24.26 12.04 11.05
C GLU A 9 -23.24 12.84 10.25
N ASP A 10 -23.04 14.12 10.59
CA ASP A 10 -22.03 14.96 9.91
C ASP A 10 -20.61 14.37 10.03
N ARG A 11 -20.25 13.81 11.18
CA ARG A 11 -18.93 13.15 11.36
C ARG A 11 -18.79 11.92 10.47
N ASN A 12 -19.84 11.13 10.35
CA ASN A 12 -19.85 9.95 9.48
C ASN A 12 -19.76 10.35 8.02
N ASP A 13 -20.49 11.38 7.60
CA ASP A 13 -20.48 11.89 6.22
C ASP A 13 -19.12 12.48 5.85
N ILE A 14 -18.48 13.22 6.77
CA ILE A 14 -17.12 13.72 6.59
C ILE A 14 -16.13 12.57 6.43
N ALA A 15 -16.19 11.55 7.31
CA ALA A 15 -15.31 10.39 7.24
C ALA A 15 -15.50 9.59 5.95
N ALA A 16 -16.75 9.34 5.55
CA ALA A 16 -17.09 8.63 4.32
C ALA A 16 -16.64 9.40 3.07
N SER A 17 -16.86 10.71 3.04
CA SER A 17 -16.43 11.58 1.94
C SER A 17 -14.92 11.64 1.81
N PHE A 18 -14.20 11.70 2.94
CA PHE A 18 -12.75 11.62 2.97
C PHE A 18 -12.25 10.28 2.43
N GLN A 19 -12.78 9.16 2.95
CA GLN A 19 -12.41 7.82 2.47
C GLN A 19 -12.64 7.70 0.97
N LYS A 20 -13.80 8.13 0.47
CA LYS A 20 -14.15 8.11 -0.95
C LYS A 20 -13.16 8.92 -1.78
N ALA A 21 -12.78 10.11 -1.33
CA ALA A 21 -11.82 10.96 -2.02
C ALA A 21 -10.42 10.31 -2.10
N VAL A 22 -9.94 9.74 -1.00
CA VAL A 22 -8.65 9.03 -0.92
C VAL A 22 -8.64 7.81 -1.84
N VAL A 23 -9.65 6.94 -1.74
CA VAL A 23 -9.77 5.72 -2.56
C VAL A 23 -9.80 6.07 -4.05
N LYS A 24 -10.58 7.10 -4.43
CA LYS A 24 -10.63 7.59 -5.80
C LYS A 24 -9.26 8.06 -6.28
N ALA A 25 -8.58 8.91 -5.50
CA ALA A 25 -7.27 9.45 -5.87
C ALA A 25 -6.21 8.37 -6.06
N LEU A 26 -6.19 7.33 -5.20
CA LEU A 26 -5.26 6.21 -5.32
C LEU A 26 -5.57 5.36 -6.55
N THR A 27 -6.84 4.98 -6.74
CA THR A 27 -7.28 4.13 -7.86
C THR A 27 -6.98 4.79 -9.20
N GLN A 28 -7.23 6.09 -9.34
CA GLN A 28 -6.95 6.85 -10.57
C GLN A 28 -5.44 6.89 -10.91
N LYS A 29 -4.56 6.99 -9.91
CA LYS A 29 -3.10 6.97 -10.13
C LYS A 29 -2.64 5.59 -10.60
N VAL A 30 -3.18 4.51 -10.02
CA VAL A 30 -2.85 3.14 -10.45
C VAL A 30 -3.38 2.89 -11.86
N GLU A 31 -4.62 3.28 -12.17
CA GLU A 31 -5.18 3.19 -13.52
C GLU A 31 -4.31 3.92 -14.55
N LYS A 32 -3.83 5.12 -14.23
CA LYS A 32 -2.89 5.86 -15.08
C LYS A 32 -1.59 5.06 -15.28
N ALA A 33 -1.04 4.46 -14.23
CA ALA A 33 0.16 3.64 -14.34
C ALA A 33 -0.06 2.38 -15.18
N LEU A 34 -1.22 1.72 -15.06
CA LEU A 34 -1.58 0.55 -15.86
C LEU A 34 -1.69 0.87 -17.36
N ASN A 35 -2.11 2.08 -17.70
CA ASN A 35 -2.17 2.54 -19.09
C ASN A 35 -0.78 2.88 -19.66
N GLN A 36 0.20 3.19 -18.80
CA GLN A 36 1.55 3.59 -19.20
C GLN A 36 2.56 2.43 -19.20
N PHE A 37 2.39 1.45 -18.31
CA PHE A 37 3.38 0.39 -18.07
C PHE A 37 2.78 -0.99 -18.30
N GLN A 38 3.56 -1.87 -18.95
CA GLN A 38 3.21 -3.27 -19.14
C GLN A 38 3.58 -4.08 -17.89
N VAL A 39 2.63 -4.18 -16.95
CA VAL A 39 2.80 -4.95 -15.70
C VAL A 39 2.05 -6.29 -15.75
N LYS A 40 2.53 -7.24 -14.95
CA LYS A 40 1.93 -8.58 -14.81
C LYS A 40 0.87 -8.64 -13.71
N SER A 41 0.95 -7.75 -12.71
CA SER A 41 0.09 -7.76 -11.54
C SER A 41 0.02 -6.39 -10.87
N ILE A 42 -1.00 -6.22 -10.05
CA ILE A 42 -1.18 -5.09 -9.12
C ILE A 42 -1.02 -5.64 -7.71
N SER A 43 -0.28 -4.95 -6.85
CA SER A 43 -0.15 -5.33 -5.43
C SER A 43 -0.67 -4.21 -4.55
N LEU A 44 -1.54 -4.54 -3.60
CA LEU A 44 -2.03 -3.61 -2.57
C LEU A 44 -1.47 -4.06 -1.21
N VAL A 45 -0.55 -3.27 -0.66
CA VAL A 45 0.20 -3.57 0.57
C VAL A 45 0.27 -2.33 1.48
N GLY A 46 0.79 -2.50 2.70
CA GLY A 46 0.85 -1.44 3.71
C GLY A 46 -0.42 -1.38 4.57
N GLY A 47 -0.37 -0.68 5.71
CA GLY A 47 -1.49 -0.65 6.67
C GLY A 47 -2.82 -0.16 6.08
N VAL A 48 -2.77 0.76 5.11
CA VAL A 48 -3.96 1.27 4.41
C VAL A 48 -4.63 0.21 3.54
N ALA A 49 -3.90 -0.86 3.14
CA ALA A 49 -4.47 -2.00 2.44
C ALA A 49 -5.50 -2.76 3.29
N ALA A 50 -5.60 -2.52 4.60
CA ALA A 50 -6.67 -3.06 5.43
C ALA A 50 -8.05 -2.41 5.14
N ASN A 51 -8.10 -1.29 4.43
CA ASN A 51 -9.35 -0.61 4.10
C ASN A 51 -10.18 -1.40 3.07
N GLU A 52 -11.37 -1.85 3.47
CA GLU A 52 -12.25 -2.68 2.64
C GLU A 52 -12.72 -1.98 1.35
N GLN A 53 -13.07 -0.69 1.43
CA GLN A 53 -13.50 0.08 0.26
C GLN A 53 -12.37 0.22 -0.77
N LEU A 54 -11.12 0.37 -0.31
CA LEU A 54 -9.94 0.40 -1.16
C LEU A 54 -9.69 -0.96 -1.82
N ARG A 55 -9.80 -2.06 -1.06
CA ARG A 55 -9.67 -3.43 -1.59
C ARG A 55 -10.66 -3.67 -2.72
N LYS A 56 -11.95 -3.37 -2.48
CA LYS A 56 -13.01 -3.50 -3.48
C LYS A 56 -12.72 -2.69 -4.75
N SER A 57 -12.28 -1.43 -4.59
CA SER A 57 -11.93 -0.60 -5.76
C SER A 57 -10.72 -1.14 -6.55
N PHE A 58 -9.77 -1.82 -5.89
CA PHE A 58 -8.64 -2.48 -6.55
C PHE A 58 -9.04 -3.80 -7.21
N GLU A 59 -9.98 -4.55 -6.64
CA GLU A 59 -10.58 -5.74 -7.27
C GLU A 59 -11.30 -5.36 -8.57
N ASP A 60 -12.12 -4.31 -8.54
CA ASP A 60 -12.80 -3.77 -9.71
C ASP A 60 -11.79 -3.29 -10.77
N LEU A 61 -10.74 -2.56 -10.36
CA LEU A 61 -9.68 -2.09 -11.26
C LEU A 61 -8.92 -3.27 -11.90
N SER A 62 -8.55 -4.26 -11.09
CA SER A 62 -7.86 -5.47 -11.53
C SER A 62 -8.67 -6.24 -12.58
N SER A 63 -9.96 -6.41 -12.34
CA SER A 63 -10.89 -7.07 -13.26
C SER A 63 -11.01 -6.30 -14.58
N ARG A 64 -11.19 -4.97 -14.53
CA ARG A 64 -11.29 -4.12 -15.74
C ARG A 64 -10.04 -4.13 -16.62
N HIS A 65 -8.86 -4.31 -16.04
CA HIS A 65 -7.57 -4.30 -16.75
C HIS A 65 -6.99 -5.69 -17.01
N ASP A 66 -7.70 -6.76 -16.63
CA ASP A 66 -7.22 -8.15 -16.70
C ASP A 66 -5.81 -8.32 -16.10
N LYS A 67 -5.64 -7.84 -14.86
CA LYS A 67 -4.38 -7.93 -14.12
C LYS A 67 -4.57 -8.74 -12.85
N LYS A 68 -3.63 -9.63 -12.54
CA LYS A 68 -3.61 -10.33 -11.26
C LYS A 68 -3.50 -9.33 -10.10
N LEU A 69 -4.43 -9.38 -9.15
CA LEU A 69 -4.35 -8.62 -7.91
C LEU A 69 -3.73 -9.47 -6.80
N VAL A 70 -2.79 -8.87 -6.06
CA VAL A 70 -2.13 -9.49 -4.90
C VAL A 70 -2.37 -8.62 -3.68
N ILE A 71 -3.10 -9.16 -2.71
CA ILE A 71 -3.34 -8.53 -1.42
C ILE A 71 -3.00 -9.56 -0.34
N PRO A 72 -2.02 -9.29 0.55
CA PRO A 72 -1.74 -10.17 1.68
C PRO A 72 -2.92 -10.29 2.66
N SER A 73 -2.90 -11.32 3.51
CA SER A 73 -3.79 -11.35 4.68
C SER A 73 -3.50 -10.16 5.59
N LEU A 74 -4.50 -9.74 6.37
CA LEU A 74 -4.44 -8.50 7.16
C LEU A 74 -3.24 -8.46 8.12
N GLU A 75 -2.87 -9.60 8.70
CA GLU A 75 -1.70 -9.75 9.58
C GLU A 75 -0.36 -9.39 8.90
N PHE A 76 -0.30 -9.47 7.57
CA PHE A 76 0.89 -9.17 6.77
C PHE A 76 0.81 -7.82 6.04
N CYS A 77 -0.30 -7.08 6.13
CA CYS A 77 -0.42 -5.78 5.48
C CYS A 77 0.36 -4.68 6.20
N GLY A 78 0.44 -4.73 7.53
CA GLY A 78 1.20 -3.77 8.33
C GLY A 78 2.67 -4.15 8.49
N ASP A 79 3.44 -3.29 9.17
CA ASP A 79 4.84 -3.57 9.48
C ASP A 79 4.94 -4.75 10.45
N ASN A 80 5.68 -5.79 10.05
CA ASN A 80 5.81 -7.02 10.84
C ASN A 80 7.18 -7.69 10.63
N ALA A 81 7.64 -8.46 11.62
CA ALA A 81 8.93 -9.13 11.53
C ALA A 81 8.98 -10.22 10.44
N ALA A 82 7.84 -10.81 10.06
CA ALA A 82 7.79 -11.82 9.02
C ALA A 82 8.18 -11.25 7.65
N MET A 83 7.80 -10.01 7.34
CA MET A 83 8.22 -9.33 6.11
C MET A 83 9.73 -9.09 6.08
N ILE A 84 10.33 -8.75 7.23
CA ILE A 84 11.78 -8.53 7.36
C ILE A 84 12.53 -9.84 7.22
N ALA A 85 12.07 -10.91 7.87
CA ALA A 85 12.65 -12.24 7.75
C ALA A 85 12.60 -12.75 6.30
N PHE A 86 11.45 -12.61 5.63
CA PHE A 86 11.31 -12.98 4.22
C PHE A 86 12.24 -12.18 3.31
N ARG A 87 12.33 -10.86 3.52
CA ARG A 87 13.26 -10.01 2.75
C ARG A 87 14.71 -10.39 3.01
N GLY A 88 15.10 -10.66 4.25
CA GLY A 88 16.45 -11.09 4.61
C GLY A 88 16.83 -12.42 3.96
N MET A 89 15.94 -13.42 4.02
CA MET A 89 16.13 -14.71 3.36
C MET A 89 16.29 -14.55 1.84
N LYS A 90 15.45 -13.73 1.19
CA LYS A 90 15.58 -13.45 -0.25
C LYS A 90 16.86 -12.71 -0.61
N SER A 91 17.25 -11.70 0.17
CA SER A 91 18.54 -11.03 -0.02
C SER A 91 19.70 -12.02 0.08
N TYR A 92 19.68 -12.91 1.07
CA TYR A 92 20.71 -13.94 1.25
C TYR A 92 20.76 -14.93 0.07
N GLU A 93 19.62 -15.39 -0.43
CA GLU A 93 19.54 -16.23 -1.65
C GLU A 93 20.17 -15.55 -2.88
N TYR A 94 20.14 -14.22 -2.95
CA TYR A 94 20.78 -13.41 -4.00
C TYR A 94 22.24 -13.06 -3.71
N GLY A 95 22.83 -13.55 -2.61
CA GLY A 95 24.20 -13.24 -2.20
C GLY A 95 24.38 -11.84 -1.60
N LEU A 96 23.29 -11.16 -1.24
CA LEU A 96 23.32 -9.85 -0.59
C LEU A 96 23.44 -10.04 0.92
N VAL A 97 24.66 -9.88 1.43
CA VAL A 97 25.00 -9.94 2.86
C VAL A 97 25.71 -8.67 3.29
N ASN A 98 25.47 -8.26 4.53
CA ASN A 98 26.13 -7.11 5.15
C ASN A 98 27.11 -7.59 6.22
N ASP A 99 28.19 -6.86 6.44
CA ASP A 99 29.13 -7.11 7.53
C ASP A 99 28.59 -6.53 8.86
N LEU A 100 29.28 -6.82 9.97
CA LEU A 100 28.87 -6.44 11.32
C LEU A 100 28.94 -4.93 11.58
N ASP A 101 29.61 -4.16 10.72
CA ASP A 101 29.70 -2.70 10.80
C ASP A 101 28.56 -1.96 10.05
N PHE A 102 27.56 -2.70 9.57
CA PHE A 102 26.42 -2.15 8.84
C PHE A 102 25.65 -1.10 9.66
N SER A 103 25.42 0.06 9.03
CA SER A 103 24.75 1.19 9.67
C SER A 103 23.27 1.32 9.26
N PRO A 104 22.37 1.75 10.17
CA PRO A 104 20.99 2.03 9.81
C PRO A 104 20.88 3.31 8.97
N TYR A 105 20.01 3.29 7.96
CA TYR A 105 19.69 4.45 7.12
C TYR A 105 18.24 4.88 7.35
N PRO A 106 17.98 6.05 7.96
CA PRO A 106 16.62 6.50 8.29
C PRO A 106 15.82 7.03 7.09
N GLY A 107 16.46 7.19 5.92
CA GLY A 107 15.83 7.68 4.70
C GLY A 107 16.23 6.86 3.48
N LEU A 108 15.53 7.09 2.37
CA LEU A 108 15.87 6.46 1.10
C LEU A 108 17.18 7.05 0.57
N THR A 109 18.15 6.20 0.26
CA THR A 109 19.38 6.63 -0.41
C THR A 109 19.08 7.03 -1.85
N PRO A 110 19.86 7.94 -2.46
CA PRO A 110 19.69 8.30 -3.86
C PRO A 110 19.74 7.10 -4.83
N GLN A 111 20.49 6.04 -4.48
CA GLN A 111 20.58 4.83 -5.29
C GLN A 111 19.49 3.77 -4.99
N HIS A 112 18.52 4.03 -4.11
CA HIS A 112 17.58 3.00 -3.64
C HIS A 112 16.70 2.38 -4.75
N PHE A 113 16.46 3.13 -5.84
CA PHE A 113 15.67 2.70 -6.99
C PHE A 113 16.49 2.62 -8.29
N SER A 114 17.82 2.75 -8.19
CA SER A 114 18.77 2.60 -9.31
C SER A 114 19.19 1.13 -9.45
#